data_AF-A0A0S2SD92-F1
#
_entry.id   AF-A0A0S2SD92-F1
#
_cell.length_a   1.000
_cell.length_b   1.000
_cell.length_c   1.000
_cell.angle_alpha   90.00
_cell.angle_beta   90.00
_cell.angle_gamma   90.00
#
_symmetry.space_group_name_H-M   'P 1'
#
loop_
_entity.id
_entity.type
_entity.pdbx_description
1 polymer ?
#
loop_
_entity_poly.entity_id
_entity_poly.type
_entity_poly.pdbx_seq_one_letter_code
_entity_poly.pdbx_strand_id
1 'polypeptide(L)'
;MIPLRQLAGYLLLGVLLVGQGASLWWRQQRPAPEPAHRLVMAELATLGWIPYRAEPLLGGSYARWIFRHPRCDQPLSVLPIEPDREAMGLSLGQPGEWQGVRFAGRNVEALPLLTYRLIQGWRGWWGLAREPLYRVSLAHHCLRLLSGAIPPAGH
;
A
#
# COMPACT_ATOMS: atom_id res chain seq x y z
N MET A 1 -33.84 36.26 -26.84
CA MET A 1 -32.42 36.56 -26.55
C MET A 1 -32.10 35.99 -25.18
N ILE A 2 -31.16 35.04 -25.10
CA ILE A 2 -30.75 34.45 -23.81
C ILE A 2 -29.88 35.50 -23.09
N PRO A 3 -30.21 35.90 -21.86
CA PRO A 3 -29.38 36.85 -21.11
C PRO A 3 -27.98 36.26 -20.90
N LEU A 4 -26.94 37.07 -21.09
CA LEU A 4 -25.52 36.68 -21.00
C LEU A 4 -25.19 35.88 -19.73
N ARG A 5 -25.89 36.18 -18.64
CA ARG A 5 -25.76 35.54 -17.32
C ARG A 5 -26.30 34.09 -17.29
N GLN A 6 -27.38 33.80 -18.02
CA GLN A 6 -27.86 32.42 -18.20
C GLN A 6 -26.92 31.64 -19.13
N LEU A 7 -26.41 32.28 -20.18
CA LEU A 7 -25.47 31.67 -21.12
C LEU A 7 -24.15 31.26 -20.43
N ALA A 8 -23.63 32.13 -19.56
CA ALA A 8 -22.49 31.81 -18.70
C ALA A 8 -22.79 30.65 -17.73
N GLY A 9 -24.00 30.60 -17.15
CA GLY A 9 -24.43 29.50 -16.30
C GLY A 9 -24.49 28.15 -17.04
N TYR A 10 -25.03 28.13 -18.25
CA TYR A 10 -25.08 26.93 -19.08
C TYR A 10 -23.69 26.47 -19.55
N LEU A 11 -22.79 27.40 -19.87
CA LEU A 11 -21.40 27.09 -20.19
C LEU A 11 -20.67 26.47 -18.99
N LEU A 12 -20.84 27.04 -17.80
CA LEU A 12 -20.26 26.48 -16.56
C LEU A 12 -20.80 25.09 -16.26
N LEU A 13 -22.10 24.87 -16.44
CA LEU A 13 -22.73 23.57 -16.26
C LEU A 13 -22.21 22.56 -17.28
N GLY A 14 -22.05 22.98 -18.54
CA GLY A 14 -21.48 22.16 -19.61
C GLY A 14 -20.04 21.74 -19.30
N VAL A 15 -19.19 22.67 -18.87
CA VAL A 15 -17.81 22.39 -18.46
C VAL A 15 -17.76 21.43 -17.27
N LEU A 16 -18.64 21.61 -16.27
CA LEU A 16 -18.74 20.70 -15.11
C LEU A 16 -19.14 19.28 -15.52
N LEU A 17 -20.15 19.14 -16.39
CA LEU A 17 -20.63 17.84 -16.86
C LEU A 17 -19.58 17.13 -17.72
N VAL A 18 -18.94 17.84 -18.64
CA VAL A 18 -17.84 17.29 -19.46
C VAL A 18 -16.65 16.92 -18.59
N GLY A 19 -16.28 17.75 -17.62
CA GLY A 19 -15.21 17.46 -16.65
C GLY A 19 -15.49 16.21 -15.82
N GLN A 20 -16.72 16.04 -15.33
CA GLN A 20 -17.11 14.83 -14.59
C GLN A 20 -17.09 13.59 -15.48
N GLY A 21 -17.66 13.67 -16.69
CA GLY A 21 -17.64 12.57 -17.66
C GLY A 21 -16.22 12.14 -18.03
N ALA A 22 -15.35 13.11 -18.31
CA ALA A 22 -13.93 12.86 -18.60
C ALA A 22 -13.22 12.19 -17.41
N SER A 23 -13.52 12.61 -16.18
CA SER A 23 -12.91 12.03 -14.98
C SER A 23 -13.35 10.58 -14.73
N LEU A 24 -14.61 10.25 -14.98
CA LEU A 24 -15.16 8.90 -14.81
C LEU A 24 -14.64 7.97 -15.90
N TRP A 25 -14.65 8.43 -17.15
CA TRP A 25 -14.06 7.72 -18.28
C TRP A 25 -12.57 7.44 -18.07
N TRP A 26 -11.83 8.44 -17.59
CA TRP A 26 -10.42 8.30 -17.22
C TRP A 26 -10.18 7.24 -16.14
N ARG A 27 -11.06 7.16 -15.13
CA ARG A 27 -10.98 6.13 -14.09
C ARG A 27 -11.35 4.75 -14.62
N GLN A 28 -12.32 4.64 -15.52
CA GLN A 28 -12.76 3.38 -16.10
C GLN A 28 -11.72 2.75 -17.05
N GLN A 29 -10.86 3.56 -17.67
CA GLN A 29 -9.79 3.02 -18.51
C GLN A 29 -8.64 2.36 -17.74
N ARG A 30 -8.61 2.46 -16.41
CA ARG A 30 -7.49 1.95 -15.63
C ARG A 30 -7.68 0.49 -15.24
N PRO A 31 -6.62 -0.33 -15.36
CA PRO A 31 -6.67 -1.70 -14.89
C PRO A 31 -7.00 -1.74 -13.40
N ALA A 32 -7.64 -2.84 -12.98
CA ALA A 32 -7.93 -3.09 -11.59
C ALA A 32 -6.65 -2.94 -10.75
N PRO A 33 -6.72 -2.29 -9.58
CA PRO A 33 -5.55 -2.11 -8.73
C PRO A 33 -4.97 -3.46 -8.36
N GLU A 34 -3.64 -3.60 -8.44
CA GLU A 34 -2.96 -4.81 -8.01
C GLU A 34 -3.27 -5.11 -6.54
N PRO A 35 -3.45 -6.40 -6.19
CA PRO A 35 -3.77 -6.76 -4.82
C PRO A 35 -2.57 -6.50 -3.91
N ALA A 36 -2.81 -5.95 -2.72
CA ALA A 36 -1.78 -5.46 -1.81
C ALA A 36 -0.69 -6.52 -1.50
N HIS A 37 -1.07 -7.79 -1.36
CA HIS A 37 -0.12 -8.87 -1.07
C HIS A 37 0.94 -9.06 -2.17
N ARG A 38 0.62 -8.82 -3.46
CA ARG A 38 1.59 -8.96 -4.55
C ARG A 38 2.66 -7.86 -4.49
N LEU A 39 2.25 -6.63 -4.20
CA LEU A 39 3.15 -5.50 -4.05
C LEU A 39 4.14 -5.73 -2.90
N VAL A 40 3.63 -6.25 -1.77
CA VAL A 40 4.43 -6.61 -0.60
C VAL A 40 5.41 -7.74 -0.92
N MET A 41 4.96 -8.78 -1.63
CA MET A 41 5.83 -9.89 -2.05
C MET A 41 6.93 -9.41 -3.00
N ALA A 42 6.61 -8.56 -3.97
CA ALA A 42 7.58 -8.00 -4.89
C ALA A 42 8.64 -7.18 -4.14
N GLU A 43 8.22 -6.28 -3.23
CA GLU A 43 9.16 -5.50 -2.43
C GLU A 43 10.07 -6.40 -1.58
N LEU A 44 9.49 -7.35 -0.84
CA LEU A 44 10.26 -8.24 0.04
C LEU A 44 11.22 -9.16 -0.74
N ALA A 45 10.84 -9.60 -1.94
CA ALA A 45 11.72 -10.34 -2.83
C ALA A 45 12.95 -9.52 -3.24
N THR A 46 12.80 -8.22 -3.52
CA THR A 46 13.96 -7.34 -3.83
C THR A 46 14.91 -7.17 -2.63
N LEU A 47 14.38 -7.34 -1.42
CA LEU A 47 15.13 -7.31 -0.16
C LEU A 47 15.71 -8.70 0.22
N GLY A 48 15.56 -9.72 -0.64
CA GLY A 48 16.08 -11.07 -0.42
C GLY A 48 15.23 -11.93 0.53
N TRP A 49 14.03 -11.49 0.88
CA TRP A 49 13.10 -12.25 1.70
C TRP A 49 12.29 -13.23 0.85
N ILE A 50 12.22 -14.47 1.30
CA ILE A 50 11.61 -15.59 0.59
C ILE A 50 10.31 -15.98 1.31
N PRO A 51 9.16 -16.04 0.62
CA PRO A 51 7.90 -16.45 1.24
C PRO A 51 7.99 -17.92 1.69
N TYR A 52 7.55 -18.19 2.91
CA TYR A 52 7.59 -19.53 3.52
C TYR A 52 6.19 -20.07 3.81
N ARG A 53 5.29 -19.26 4.38
CA ARG A 53 3.95 -19.69 4.78
C ARG A 53 2.97 -18.51 4.80
N ALA A 54 1.69 -18.78 4.60
CA ALA A 54 0.59 -17.90 4.95
C ALA A 54 -0.29 -18.55 6.02
N GLU A 55 -0.70 -17.78 7.01
CA GLU A 55 -1.57 -18.22 8.10
C GLU A 55 -2.79 -17.30 8.17
N PRO A 56 -4.02 -17.86 8.15
CA PRO A 56 -5.22 -17.05 8.23
C PRO A 56 -5.36 -16.44 9.63
N LEU A 57 -5.78 -15.17 9.68
CA LEU A 57 -6.12 -14.42 10.87
C LEU A 57 -7.58 -13.99 10.81
N LEU A 58 -8.19 -13.79 11.98
CA LEU A 58 -9.58 -13.30 12.13
C LEU A 58 -10.58 -14.09 11.25
N GLY A 59 -10.55 -15.42 11.35
CA GLY A 59 -11.49 -16.27 10.60
C GLY A 59 -11.26 -16.31 9.08
N GLY A 60 -10.13 -15.79 8.59
CA GLY A 60 -9.75 -15.83 7.17
C GLY A 60 -9.86 -14.48 6.45
N SER A 61 -10.35 -13.42 7.10
CA SER A 61 -10.41 -12.06 6.53
C SER A 61 -9.03 -11.46 6.28
N TYR A 62 -8.02 -11.95 7.00
CA TYR A 62 -6.63 -11.51 6.88
C TYR A 62 -5.69 -12.70 6.77
N ALA A 63 -4.53 -12.50 6.16
CA ALA A 63 -3.48 -13.51 6.09
C ALA A 63 -2.16 -12.93 6.57
N ARG A 64 -1.59 -13.55 7.61
CA ARG A 64 -0.21 -13.31 8.04
C ARG A 64 0.72 -14.11 7.14
N TRP A 65 1.58 -13.43 6.42
CA TRP A 65 2.62 -14.02 5.59
C TRP A 65 3.92 -14.10 6.36
N ILE A 66 4.57 -15.24 6.30
CA ILE A 66 5.82 -15.53 6.98
C ILE A 66 6.90 -15.64 5.91
N PHE A 67 7.97 -14.88 6.06
CA PHE A 67 9.12 -14.83 5.17
C PHE A 67 10.38 -15.27 5.90
N ARG A 68 11.36 -15.79 5.16
CA ARG A 68 12.68 -16.16 5.66
C ARG A 68 13.76 -15.42 4.87
N HIS A 69 14.89 -15.16 5.51
CA HIS A 69 16.04 -14.54 4.86
C HIS A 69 17.30 -15.38 5.17
N PRO A 70 18.19 -15.67 4.20
CA PRO A 70 19.38 -16.49 4.44
C PRO A 70 20.32 -15.93 5.52
N ARG A 71 20.28 -14.62 5.76
CA ARG A 71 21.05 -13.91 6.78
C ARG A 71 20.29 -13.62 8.09
N CYS A 72 19.11 -14.21 8.27
CA CYS A 72 18.33 -14.08 9.51
C CYS A 72 17.83 -15.47 9.95
N ASP A 73 18.08 -15.81 11.19
CA ASP A 73 17.64 -17.04 11.83
C ASP A 73 16.16 -17.01 12.22
N GLN A 74 15.60 -15.82 12.41
CA GLN A 74 14.19 -15.61 12.74
C GLN A 74 13.34 -15.24 11.51
N PRO A 75 12.09 -15.70 11.44
CA PRO A 75 11.20 -15.35 10.35
C PRO A 75 10.73 -13.91 10.45
N LEU A 76 10.45 -13.30 9.30
CA LEU A 76 9.71 -12.03 9.20
C LEU A 76 8.22 -12.34 9.10
N SER A 77 7.43 -11.84 10.03
CA SER A 77 5.97 -11.89 9.95
C SER A 77 5.43 -10.62 9.32
N VAL A 78 4.57 -10.75 8.32
CA VAL A 78 4.04 -9.67 7.51
C VAL A 78 2.54 -9.75 7.42
N LEU A 79 1.85 -8.63 7.64
CA LEU A 79 0.42 -8.52 7.41
C LEU A 79 0.19 -7.38 6.42
N PRO A 80 -0.20 -7.67 5.17
CA PRO A 80 -0.74 -6.66 4.27
C PRO A 80 -1.94 -6.03 4.95
N ILE A 81 -1.92 -4.71 5.10
CA ILE A 81 -2.99 -3.98 5.76
C ILE A 81 -3.60 -2.99 4.78
N GLU A 82 -4.92 -2.97 4.75
CA GLU A 82 -5.67 -1.84 4.22
C GLU A 82 -5.78 -0.76 5.30
N PRO A 83 -6.19 0.48 4.98
CA PRO A 83 -6.36 1.56 5.97
C PRO A 83 -7.57 1.31 6.88
N ASP A 84 -7.59 0.16 7.54
CA ASP A 84 -8.57 -0.30 8.52
C ASP A 84 -7.91 -0.36 9.91
N ARG A 85 -8.66 0.10 10.93
CA ARG A 85 -8.24 0.14 12.32
C ARG A 85 -8.19 -1.26 12.94
N GLU A 86 -8.98 -2.22 12.47
CA GLU A 86 -8.97 -3.57 13.04
C GLU A 86 -7.63 -4.28 12.84
N ALA A 87 -7.06 -4.16 11.64
CA ALA A 87 -5.74 -4.71 11.34
C ALA A 87 -4.60 -4.02 12.14
N MET A 88 -4.86 -2.84 12.70
CA MET A 88 -3.93 -2.11 13.59
C MET A 88 -3.92 -2.64 15.02
N GLY A 89 -4.96 -3.33 15.47
CA GLY A 89 -4.99 -3.96 16.81
C GLY A 89 -4.22 -5.27 16.90
N LEU A 90 -3.90 -5.89 15.75
CA LEU A 90 -3.31 -7.22 15.71
C LEU A 90 -1.82 -7.19 16.06
N SER A 91 -1.44 -7.79 17.19
CA SER A 91 -0.04 -8.11 17.47
C SER A 91 0.40 -9.25 16.57
N LEU A 92 1.37 -9.00 15.70
CA LEU A 92 1.87 -10.00 14.76
C LEU A 92 3.03 -10.83 15.31
N GLY A 93 3.76 -10.23 16.25
CA GLY A 93 5.00 -10.76 16.79
C GLY A 93 4.86 -11.35 18.19
N GLN A 94 5.87 -12.12 18.55
CA GLN A 94 6.10 -12.60 19.90
C GLN A 94 6.66 -11.49 20.82
N PRO A 95 6.55 -11.65 22.14
CA PRO A 95 7.19 -10.73 23.09
C PRO A 95 8.69 -10.63 22.80
N GLY A 96 9.22 -9.41 22.60
CA GLY A 96 10.64 -9.14 22.31
C GLY A 96 10.97 -8.90 20.84
N GLU A 97 10.02 -9.16 19.92
CA GLU A 97 10.18 -8.78 18.51
C GLU A 97 9.83 -7.30 18.30
N TRP A 98 10.54 -6.65 17.39
CA TRP A 98 10.15 -5.33 16.93
C TRP A 98 8.87 -5.45 16.10
N GLN A 99 7.94 -4.52 16.31
CA GLN A 99 6.72 -4.41 15.53
C GLN A 99 6.63 -3.00 14.94
N GLY A 100 6.32 -2.93 13.66
CA GLY A 100 6.14 -1.65 13.00
C GLY A 100 5.32 -1.76 11.73
N VAL A 101 5.24 -0.64 11.03
CA VAL A 101 4.54 -0.49 9.77
C VAL A 101 5.58 -0.13 8.72
N ARG A 102 5.43 -0.68 7.53
CA ARG A 102 6.23 -0.32 6.37
C ARG A 102 5.35 0.31 5.31
N PHE A 103 5.79 1.46 4.84
CA PHE A 103 5.09 2.27 3.85
C PHE A 103 6.09 2.93 2.91
N ALA A 104 5.92 2.75 1.60
CA ALA A 104 6.77 3.36 0.58
C ALA A 104 8.28 3.12 0.83
N GLY A 105 8.64 1.87 1.18
CA GLY A 105 10.01 1.48 1.48
C GLY A 105 10.60 2.00 2.80
N ARG A 106 9.79 2.67 3.65
CA ARG A 106 10.22 3.23 4.94
C ARG A 106 9.54 2.52 6.10
N ASN A 107 10.30 2.29 7.16
CA ASN A 107 9.77 1.78 8.43
C ASN A 107 9.25 2.95 9.26
N VAL A 108 8.00 2.85 9.73
CA VAL A 108 7.32 3.83 10.56
C VAL A 108 6.67 3.10 11.73
N GLU A 109 6.73 3.68 12.93
CA GLU A 109 6.15 3.06 14.13
C GLU A 109 4.62 3.18 14.14
N ALA A 110 4.10 4.26 13.56
CA ALA A 110 2.66 4.55 13.48
C ALA A 110 2.16 4.57 12.04
N LEU A 111 0.87 4.26 11.84
CA LEU A 111 0.26 4.26 10.52
C LEU A 111 0.12 5.69 9.97
N PRO A 112 0.74 6.03 8.83
CA PRO A 112 0.61 7.36 8.26
C PRO A 112 -0.69 7.47 7.45
N LEU A 113 -1.85 7.27 8.09
CA LEU A 113 -3.17 7.17 7.43
C LEU A 113 -3.46 8.33 6.47
N LEU A 114 -3.23 9.56 6.92
CA LEU A 114 -3.47 10.75 6.13
C LEU A 114 -2.52 10.79 4.92
N THR A 115 -1.23 10.60 5.16
CA THR A 115 -0.19 10.60 4.13
C THR A 115 -0.41 9.48 3.11
N TYR A 116 -0.78 8.28 3.57
CA TYR A 116 -1.15 7.15 2.73
C TYR A 116 -2.34 7.50 1.84
N ARG A 117 -3.45 8.01 2.42
CA ARG A 117 -4.65 8.38 1.64
C ARG A 117 -4.35 9.45 0.60
N LEU A 118 -3.55 10.46 0.94
CA LEU A 118 -3.13 11.51 0.02
C LEU A 118 -2.26 10.97 -1.11
N ILE A 119 -1.24 10.15 -0.77
CA ILE A 119 -0.34 9.54 -1.76
C ILE A 119 -1.11 8.60 -2.68
N GLN A 120 -1.95 7.71 -2.15
CA GLN A 120 -2.74 6.80 -2.96
C GLN A 120 -3.79 7.53 -3.79
N GLY A 121 -4.39 8.60 -3.26
CA GLY A 121 -5.29 9.48 -4.00
C GLY A 121 -4.58 10.11 -5.19
N TRP A 122 -3.42 10.72 -4.97
CA TRP A 122 -2.59 11.30 -6.02
C TRP A 122 -2.14 10.26 -7.05
N ARG A 123 -1.57 9.14 -6.62
CA ARG A 123 -1.15 8.04 -7.50
C ARG A 123 -2.32 7.46 -8.28
N GLY A 124 -3.48 7.34 -7.64
CA GLY A 124 -4.74 6.94 -8.25
C GLY A 124 -5.32 7.95 -9.22
N TRP A 125 -4.90 9.22 -9.20
CA TRP A 125 -5.19 10.22 -10.24
C TRP A 125 -4.23 10.11 -11.42
N TRP A 126 -2.97 9.73 -11.20
CA TRP A 126 -1.94 9.55 -12.23
C TRP A 126 -1.83 8.14 -12.81
N GLY A 127 -2.50 7.15 -12.23
CA GLY A 127 -2.49 5.77 -12.73
C GLY A 127 -1.23 5.01 -12.34
N LEU A 128 -0.57 5.49 -11.29
CA LEU A 128 0.63 4.85 -10.74
C LEU A 128 0.21 3.67 -9.84
N ALA A 129 1.03 2.62 -9.82
CA ALA A 129 0.85 1.48 -8.93
C ALA A 129 0.74 1.94 -7.47
N ARG A 130 -0.03 1.23 -6.63
CA ARG A 130 -0.17 1.61 -5.22
C ARG A 130 1.15 1.37 -4.49
N GLU A 131 1.49 2.23 -3.53
CA GLU A 131 2.58 1.93 -2.60
C GLU A 131 2.15 0.82 -1.64
N PRO A 132 3.00 -0.20 -1.38
CA PRO A 132 2.72 -1.24 -0.41
C PRO A 132 2.62 -0.66 1.00
N LEU A 133 1.59 -1.09 1.73
CA LEU A 133 1.38 -0.80 3.14
C LEU A 133 1.18 -2.11 3.88
N TYR A 134 2.05 -2.39 4.83
CA TYR A 134 2.00 -3.64 5.57
C TYR A 134 2.61 -3.48 6.96
N ARG A 135 2.10 -4.27 7.90
CA ARG A 135 2.74 -4.43 9.21
C ARG A 135 3.78 -5.52 9.14
N VAL A 136 4.81 -5.33 9.94
CA VAL A 136 5.95 -6.22 10.03
C VAL A 136 6.25 -6.50 11.49
N SER A 137 6.65 -7.74 11.75
CA SER A 137 7.30 -8.11 13.00
C SER A 137 8.54 -8.92 12.72
N LEU A 138 9.64 -8.52 13.35
CA LEU A 138 10.96 -9.08 13.12
C LEU A 138 11.83 -8.95 14.38
N ALA A 139 12.75 -9.88 14.56
CA ALA A 139 13.78 -9.76 15.59
C ALA A 139 14.66 -8.52 15.38
N HIS A 140 14.98 -7.81 16.47
CA HIS A 140 15.68 -6.53 16.44
C HIS A 140 17.01 -6.58 15.66
N HIS A 141 17.79 -7.66 15.78
CA HIS A 141 19.08 -7.81 15.10
C HIS A 141 18.96 -7.92 13.58
N CYS A 142 17.81 -8.36 13.05
CA CYS A 142 17.55 -8.52 11.62
C CYS A 142 16.94 -7.26 10.97
N LEU A 143 16.63 -6.20 11.72
CA LEU A 143 15.99 -5.00 11.19
C LEU A 143 16.75 -4.32 10.04
N ARG A 144 18.09 -4.43 10.04
CA ARG A 144 18.93 -3.89 8.96
C ARG A 144 18.63 -4.50 7.59
N LEU A 145 18.08 -5.71 7.55
CA LEU A 145 17.67 -6.40 6.33
C LEU A 145 16.35 -5.88 5.75
N LEU A 146 15.59 -5.09 6.51
CA LEU A 146 14.40 -4.38 6.00
C LEU A 146 14.75 -2.99 5.45
N SER A 147 15.90 -2.42 5.82
CA SER A 147 16.30 -1.07 5.38
C SER A 147 17.15 -1.05 4.11
N GLY A 148 17.59 -2.21 3.60
CA GLY A 148 18.56 -2.30 2.52
C GLY A 148 17.95 -2.76 1.19
N ALA A 149 17.45 -1.84 0.37
CA ALA A 149 17.40 -2.02 -1.08
C ALA A 149 18.29 -0.96 -1.73
N ILE A 150 19.47 -1.38 -2.18
CA ILE A 150 20.05 -0.79 -3.38
C ILE A 150 19.18 -1.37 -4.52
N PRO A 151 18.54 -0.56 -5.37
CA PRO A 151 17.80 -1.09 -6.51
C PRO A 151 18.72 -1.97 -7.36
N PRO A 152 18.25 -3.07 -7.98
CA PRO A 152 19.01 -3.66 -9.07
C PRO A 152 19.21 -2.58 -10.14
N ALA A 153 20.48 -2.25 -10.40
CA ALA A 153 20.87 -1.42 -11.53
C ALA A 153 20.65 -2.23 -12.81
N GLY A 154 19.81 -1.75 -13.73
CA GLY A 154 19.51 -2.42 -15.01
C GLY A 154 18.54 -3.59 -14.84
N HIS A 155 17.53 -3.78 -15.70
CA HIS A 155 17.55 -3.61 -17.15
C HIS A 155 16.23 -3.05 -17.70
#